data_AF-Q5XNV6-F1
#
_entry.id   AF-Q5XNV6-F1
#
_cell.length_a   1.000
_cell.length_b   1.000
_cell.length_c   1.000
_cell.angle_alpha   90.00
_cell.angle_beta   90.00
_cell.angle_gamma   90.00
#
_symmetry.space_group_name_H-M   'P 1'
#
loop_
_entity.id
_entity.type
_entity.pdbx_description
1 polymer ?
#
loop_
_entity_poly.entity_id
_entity_poly.type
_entity_poly.pdbx_seq_one_letter_code
_entity_poly.pdbx_strand_id
1 'polypeptide(L)'
;FFYRETATESGNQKSVYARIGRVCINDMGGQRSLVNKWSTFLKARLVCSVTGADGIETHFDELQDIFVLKTEEVRNPLIYGVFSTTGSVFRGSAVCVYNMADIRMVFNGPFAHKEGPNYQWVPYQGKIPYPRPGTCPGGTFTPFMKSTKEFPDDVVSFIQTHPTMFNPVQSIHKQPIIVRTNIPYKFTRIAVDQVDAAGGRYDIVFLGTDRGTVQKLIVLPKTTPKARGDRARGAPGVP
;
A
#
# COMPACT_ATOMS: atom_id res chain seq x y z
N PHE A 1 1.22 -9.08 -6.00
CA PHE A 1 0.57 -9.91 -4.96
C PHE A 1 0.16 -9.04 -3.80
N PHE A 2 -0.95 -9.37 -3.13
CA PHE A 2 -1.37 -8.77 -1.87
C PHE A 2 -1.63 -9.89 -0.88
N TYR A 3 -1.15 -9.77 0.35
CA TYR A 3 -1.26 -10.81 1.36
C TYR A 3 -1.02 -10.24 2.75
N ARG A 4 -1.19 -11.07 3.77
CA ARG A 4 -0.77 -10.78 5.15
C ARG A 4 0.19 -11.87 5.63
N GLU A 5 1.14 -11.50 6.47
CA GLU A 5 2.14 -12.42 7.03
C GLU A 5 2.47 -12.04 8.47
N THR A 6 3.01 -12.99 9.24
CA THR A 6 3.65 -12.66 10.52
C THR A 6 4.83 -11.74 10.26
N ALA A 7 4.83 -10.57 10.90
CA ALA A 7 5.87 -9.57 10.78
C ALA A 7 7.15 -10.05 11.48
N THR A 8 8.24 -10.17 10.72
CA THR A 8 9.56 -10.40 11.28
C THR A 8 10.19 -9.11 11.81
N GLU A 9 9.63 -7.96 11.42
CA GLU A 9 10.11 -6.64 11.82
C GLU A 9 9.53 -6.15 13.16
N SER A 10 8.52 -6.81 13.71
CA SER A 10 7.95 -6.48 15.02
C SER A 10 8.74 -7.05 16.20
N GLY A 11 9.95 -7.57 15.96
CA GLY A 11 10.82 -8.13 16.99
C GLY A 11 10.15 -9.31 17.71
N ASN A 12 10.11 -9.25 19.05
CA ASN A 12 9.53 -10.31 19.89
C ASN A 12 8.00 -10.28 19.95
N GLN A 13 7.36 -9.24 19.42
CA GLN A 13 5.90 -9.17 19.36
C GLN A 13 5.42 -9.90 18.12
N LYS A 14 4.59 -10.93 18.30
CA LYS A 14 3.92 -11.62 17.18
C LYS A 14 2.86 -10.69 16.59
N SER A 15 3.25 -9.91 15.58
CA SER A 15 2.35 -9.04 14.82
C SER A 15 2.09 -9.61 13.45
N VAL A 16 0.94 -9.28 12.87
CA VAL A 16 0.61 -9.56 11.46
C VAL A 16 0.73 -8.25 10.71
N TYR A 17 1.31 -8.25 9.51
CA TYR A 17 1.32 -7.09 8.62
C TYR A 17 0.70 -7.44 7.27
N ALA A 18 -0.12 -6.51 6.77
CA ALA A 18 -0.53 -6.50 5.38
C ALA A 18 0.64 -6.10 4.47
N ARG A 19 0.76 -6.77 3.32
CA ARG A 19 1.86 -6.62 2.37
C ARG A 19 1.35 -6.48 0.95
N ILE A 20 2.13 -5.71 0.20
CA ILE A 20 2.17 -5.80 -1.26
C ILE A 20 3.53 -6.36 -1.67
N GLY A 21 3.50 -7.39 -2.52
CA GLY A 21 4.68 -7.97 -3.15
C GLY A 21 4.69 -7.72 -4.66
N ARG A 22 5.85 -7.42 -5.23
CA ARG A 22 6.07 -7.29 -6.67
C ARG A 22 7.11 -8.28 -7.17
N VAL A 23 6.98 -8.68 -8.42
CA VAL A 23 7.95 -9.48 -9.18
C VAL A 23 7.88 -9.02 -10.64
N CYS A 24 8.98 -9.10 -11.37
CA CYS A 24 8.98 -8.90 -12.80
C CYS A 24 8.33 -10.09 -13.50
N ILE A 25 7.44 -9.82 -14.45
CA ILE A 25 6.70 -10.87 -15.18
C ILE A 25 7.67 -11.79 -15.95
N ASN A 26 8.78 -11.24 -16.43
CA ASN A 26 9.83 -11.94 -17.17
C ASN A 26 11.00 -12.40 -16.28
N ASP A 27 10.80 -12.54 -14.97
CA ASP A 27 11.81 -13.09 -14.06
C ASP A 27 11.96 -14.61 -14.28
N MET A 28 13.17 -15.04 -14.63
CA MET A 28 13.51 -16.44 -14.89
C MET A 28 14.43 -17.03 -13.80
N GLY A 29 14.61 -16.30 -12.70
CA GLY A 29 15.59 -16.59 -11.65
C GLY A 29 17.03 -16.27 -12.05
N GLY A 30 17.96 -16.60 -11.16
CA GLY A 30 19.39 -16.37 -11.36
C GLY A 30 20.10 -17.54 -12.05
N GLN A 31 21.32 -17.28 -12.56
CA GLN A 31 22.10 -18.28 -13.31
C GLN A 31 22.74 -19.35 -12.42
N ARG A 32 23.32 -18.95 -11.27
CA ARG A 32 24.02 -19.85 -10.33
C ARG A 32 23.31 -19.89 -8.98
N SER A 33 23.02 -18.72 -8.43
CA SER A 33 22.19 -18.53 -7.24
C SER A 33 20.75 -18.24 -7.63
N LEU A 34 19.78 -18.56 -6.76
CA LEU A 34 18.34 -18.39 -7.05
C LEU A 34 17.87 -19.06 -8.36
N VAL A 35 18.44 -20.22 -8.69
CA VAL A 35 17.99 -21.03 -9.84
C VAL A 35 16.53 -21.42 -9.61
N ASN A 36 15.66 -21.09 -10.58
CA ASN A 36 14.21 -21.29 -10.52
C ASN A 36 13.52 -20.63 -9.30
N LYS A 37 14.13 -19.58 -8.74
CA LYS A 37 13.56 -18.77 -7.66
C LYS A 37 13.53 -17.30 -8.10
N TRP A 38 12.54 -16.54 -7.63
CA TRP A 38 12.43 -15.12 -7.99
C TRP A 38 13.70 -14.34 -7.63
N SER A 39 14.22 -13.61 -8.61
CA SER A 39 15.42 -12.76 -8.50
C SER A 39 15.08 -11.26 -8.54
N THR A 40 13.78 -10.92 -8.60
CA THR A 40 13.25 -9.55 -8.60
C THR A 40 12.17 -9.32 -7.55
N PHE A 41 11.93 -10.30 -6.67
CA PHE A 41 10.88 -10.21 -5.65
C PHE A 41 11.20 -9.15 -4.59
N LEU A 42 10.26 -8.24 -4.37
CA LEU A 42 10.28 -7.29 -3.26
C LEU A 42 8.91 -7.18 -2.60
N LYS A 43 8.88 -6.92 -1.30
CA LYS A 43 7.66 -6.67 -0.52
C LYS A 43 7.74 -5.38 0.29
N ALA A 44 6.58 -4.75 0.51
CA ALA A 44 6.43 -3.57 1.36
C ALA A 44 5.19 -3.71 2.25
N ARG A 45 5.22 -3.10 3.44
CA ARG A 45 4.05 -3.03 4.34
C ARG A 45 2.99 -2.10 3.75
N LEU A 46 1.72 -2.50 3.79
CA LEU A 46 0.58 -1.63 3.59
C LEU A 46 0.09 -1.16 4.96
N VAL A 47 0.07 0.15 5.18
CA VAL A 47 -0.43 0.74 6.43
C VAL A 47 -1.86 1.20 6.21
N CYS A 48 -2.77 0.73 7.06
CA CYS A 48 -4.11 1.25 7.21
C CYS A 48 -4.33 1.57 8.68
N SER A 49 -4.30 2.84 9.05
CA SER A 49 -4.42 3.28 10.45
C SER A 49 -5.26 4.54 10.59
N VAL A 50 -5.78 4.73 11.80
CA VAL A 50 -6.40 5.99 12.25
C VAL A 50 -5.51 6.56 13.35
N THR A 51 -5.11 7.81 13.21
CA THR A 51 -4.42 8.56 14.27
C THR A 51 -5.47 9.17 15.20
N GLY A 52 -5.43 8.80 16.48
CA GLY A 52 -6.28 9.37 17.52
C GLY A 52 -5.91 10.82 17.85
N ALA A 53 -6.76 11.51 18.61
CA ALA A 53 -6.51 12.88 19.07
C ALA A 53 -5.31 12.97 20.03
N ASP A 54 -4.97 11.87 20.68
CA ASP A 54 -3.79 11.66 21.52
C ASP A 54 -2.52 11.36 20.70
N GLY A 55 -2.61 11.28 19.37
CA GLY A 55 -1.52 10.94 18.48
C GLY A 55 -1.24 9.43 18.37
N ILE A 56 -2.00 8.57 19.06
CA ILE A 56 -1.80 7.13 19.02
C ILE A 56 -2.44 6.57 17.74
N GLU A 57 -1.67 5.77 16.98
CA GLU A 57 -2.19 5.11 15.79
C GLU A 57 -2.86 3.77 16.13
N THR A 58 -4.11 3.61 15.67
CA THR A 58 -4.80 2.32 15.67
C THR A 58 -4.66 1.68 14.28
N HIS A 59 -3.92 0.57 14.20
CA HIS A 59 -3.68 -0.15 12.95
C HIS A 59 -4.73 -1.24 12.66
N PHE A 60 -5.02 -1.42 11.37
CA PHE A 60 -5.82 -2.50 10.82
C PHE A 60 -4.90 -3.34 9.91
N ASP A 61 -4.18 -4.30 10.47
CA ASP A 61 -3.14 -5.03 9.74
C ASP A 61 -3.63 -6.35 9.11
N GLU A 62 -4.82 -6.83 9.48
CA GLU A 62 -5.40 -8.06 8.92
C GLU A 62 -6.08 -7.77 7.59
N LEU A 63 -5.32 -7.82 6.49
CA LEU A 63 -5.85 -7.69 5.14
C LEU A 63 -6.83 -8.82 4.82
N GLN A 64 -8.06 -8.49 4.41
CA GLN A 64 -9.12 -9.45 4.05
C GLN A 64 -9.32 -9.56 2.54
N ASP A 65 -9.35 -8.44 1.82
CA ASP A 65 -9.60 -8.44 0.37
C ASP A 65 -9.05 -7.17 -0.30
N ILE A 66 -8.83 -7.24 -1.60
CA ILE A 66 -8.31 -6.15 -2.44
C ILE A 66 -9.17 -6.01 -3.69
N PHE A 67 -9.54 -4.77 -4.02
CA PHE A 67 -10.13 -4.42 -5.30
C PHE A 67 -9.26 -3.40 -6.04
N VAL A 68 -8.97 -3.69 -7.32
CA VAL A 68 -8.16 -2.81 -8.18
C VAL A 68 -9.11 -2.04 -9.10
N LEU A 69 -9.35 -0.77 -8.77
CA LEU A 69 -10.16 0.11 -9.59
C LEU A 69 -9.30 0.67 -10.73
N LYS A 70 -9.63 0.29 -11.97
CA LYS A 70 -9.01 0.85 -13.16
C LYS A 70 -9.50 2.29 -13.34
N THR A 71 -8.56 3.21 -13.44
CA THR A 71 -8.82 4.62 -13.75
C THR A 71 -8.56 4.88 -15.23
N GLU A 72 -8.81 6.10 -15.69
CA GLU A 72 -8.45 6.54 -17.05
C GLU A 72 -6.94 6.41 -17.29
N GLU A 73 -6.13 6.63 -16.25
CA GLU A 73 -4.70 6.30 -16.26
C GLU A 73 -4.49 4.80 -15.99
N VAL A 74 -4.47 3.99 -17.07
CA VAL A 74 -4.31 2.52 -16.98
C VAL A 74 -3.09 2.08 -16.14
N ARG A 75 -2.02 2.88 -16.13
CA ARG A 75 -0.81 2.61 -15.33
C ARG A 75 -0.96 3.00 -13.86
N ASN A 76 -1.97 3.76 -13.47
CA ASN A 76 -2.18 4.25 -12.12
C ASN A 76 -3.58 3.87 -11.60
N PRO A 77 -3.92 2.56 -11.50
CA PRO A 77 -5.15 2.16 -10.84
C PRO A 77 -5.12 2.51 -9.35
N LEU A 78 -6.30 2.70 -8.77
CA LEU A 78 -6.49 2.81 -7.33
C LEU A 78 -6.65 1.42 -6.73
N ILE A 79 -6.02 1.20 -5.57
CA ILE A 79 -6.10 -0.08 -4.86
C ILE A 79 -6.90 0.13 -3.59
N TYR A 80 -8.07 -0.48 -3.52
CA TYR A 80 -8.90 -0.52 -2.32
C TYR A 80 -8.56 -1.79 -1.55
N GLY A 81 -8.35 -1.67 -0.25
CA GLY A 81 -8.15 -2.81 0.63
C GLY A 81 -9.11 -2.79 1.80
N VAL A 82 -9.65 -3.97 2.12
CA VAL A 82 -10.40 -4.21 3.35
C VAL A 82 -9.47 -4.79 4.38
N PHE A 83 -9.43 -4.18 5.55
CA PHE A 83 -8.58 -4.56 6.67
C PHE A 83 -9.42 -4.76 7.92
N SER A 84 -8.94 -5.60 8.83
CA SER A 84 -9.47 -5.70 10.19
C SER A 84 -8.38 -5.54 11.25
N THR A 85 -8.81 -5.38 12.49
CA THR A 85 -7.91 -5.42 13.65
C THR A 85 -7.43 -6.85 13.92
N THR A 86 -6.19 -6.97 14.42
CA THR A 86 -5.54 -8.25 14.78
C THR A 86 -6.08 -8.84 16.08
N GLY A 87 -6.58 -8.01 17.00
CA GLY A 87 -7.07 -8.42 18.31
C GLY A 87 -8.46 -9.07 18.28
N SER A 88 -8.69 -10.03 19.18
CA SER A 88 -10.00 -10.66 19.39
C SER A 88 -10.98 -9.78 20.17
N VAL A 89 -10.43 -8.91 21.05
CA VAL A 89 -11.17 -8.03 21.96
C VAL A 89 -11.74 -6.83 21.21
N PHE A 90 -10.90 -6.10 20.48
CA PHE A 90 -11.33 -4.96 19.67
C PHE A 90 -11.58 -5.43 18.24
N ARG A 91 -12.86 -5.48 17.84
CA ARG A 91 -13.27 -5.81 16.48
C ARG A 91 -13.50 -4.53 15.69
N GLY A 92 -12.61 -4.28 14.74
CA GLY A 92 -12.73 -3.18 13.79
C GLY A 92 -12.51 -3.66 12.37
N SER A 93 -13.15 -2.98 11.42
CA SER A 93 -12.88 -3.09 9.99
C SER A 93 -12.65 -1.70 9.40
N ALA A 94 -11.73 -1.61 8.45
CA ALA A 94 -11.40 -0.38 7.76
C ALA A 94 -11.25 -0.63 6.25
N VAL A 95 -11.54 0.40 5.46
CA VAL A 95 -11.24 0.42 4.03
C VAL A 95 -10.23 1.52 3.77
N CYS A 96 -9.07 1.15 3.26
CA CYS A 96 -8.01 2.08 2.84
C CYS A 96 -7.85 2.04 1.32
N VAL A 97 -7.49 3.18 0.74
CA VAL A 97 -7.19 3.32 -0.68
C VAL A 97 -5.71 3.67 -0.83
N TYR A 98 -5.05 3.14 -1.86
CA TYR A 98 -3.64 3.37 -2.14
C TYR A 98 -3.43 3.78 -3.59
N ASN A 99 -2.51 4.72 -3.83
CA ASN A 99 -2.08 5.09 -5.17
C ASN A 99 -0.95 4.17 -5.65
N MET A 100 -1.03 3.75 -6.92
CA MET A 100 0.07 3.02 -7.55
C MET A 100 1.36 3.85 -7.67
N ALA A 101 1.28 5.18 -7.70
CA ALA A 101 2.45 6.05 -7.65
C ALA A 101 3.21 5.92 -6.32
N ASP A 102 2.51 5.96 -5.18
CA ASP A 102 3.10 5.83 -3.84
C ASP A 102 3.73 4.44 -3.64
N ILE A 103 3.05 3.41 -4.14
CA ILE A 103 3.58 2.04 -4.15
C ILE A 103 4.91 1.96 -4.89
N ARG A 104 4.99 2.54 -6.10
CA ARG A 104 6.24 2.57 -6.88
C ARG A 104 7.33 3.35 -6.17
N MET A 105 6.99 4.49 -5.57
CA MET A 105 7.92 5.30 -4.80
C MET A 105 8.53 4.49 -3.65
N VAL A 106 7.72 3.75 -2.89
CA VAL A 106 8.20 2.89 -1.81
C VAL A 106 9.15 1.81 -2.33
N PHE A 107 8.79 1.13 -3.43
CA PHE A 107 9.67 0.11 -3.99
C PHE A 107 10.96 0.66 -4.61
N ASN A 108 11.01 1.96 -4.90
CA ASN A 108 12.22 2.68 -5.31
C ASN A 108 12.99 3.30 -4.13
N GLY A 109 12.44 3.21 -2.92
CA GLY A 109 13.03 3.73 -1.68
C GLY A 109 14.08 2.81 -1.04
N PRO A 110 14.38 3.01 0.25
CA PRO A 110 15.38 2.22 0.98
C PRO A 110 14.91 0.79 1.25
N PHE A 111 15.83 -0.16 1.12
CA PHE A 111 15.63 -1.53 1.58
C PHE A 111 15.69 -1.59 3.10
N ALA A 112 14.93 -2.50 3.71
CA ALA A 112 15.01 -2.77 5.13
C ALA A 112 16.26 -3.61 5.41
N HIS A 113 17.04 -3.23 6.43
CA HIS A 113 18.29 -3.88 6.79
C HIS A 113 18.40 -4.10 8.31
N LYS A 114 19.13 -5.13 8.72
CA LYS A 114 19.57 -5.36 10.10
C LYS A 114 20.99 -5.90 10.10
N GLU A 115 21.85 -5.39 10.96
CA GLU A 115 23.25 -5.83 11.05
C GLU A 115 23.39 -7.23 11.67
N GLY A 116 22.39 -7.64 12.47
CA GLY A 116 22.38 -8.96 13.09
C GLY A 116 20.99 -9.33 13.63
N PRO A 117 20.83 -10.53 14.23
CA PRO A 117 19.54 -11.02 14.70
C PRO A 117 18.85 -10.13 15.73
N ASN A 118 19.64 -9.48 16.60
CA ASN A 118 19.16 -8.67 17.72
C ASN A 118 19.11 -7.17 17.41
N TYR A 119 19.47 -6.76 16.20
CA TYR A 119 19.46 -5.36 15.78
C TYR A 119 18.07 -4.94 15.31
N GLN A 120 17.74 -3.67 15.52
CA GLN A 120 16.53 -3.10 14.96
C GLN A 120 16.63 -2.98 13.44
N TRP A 121 15.47 -3.00 12.79
CA TRP A 121 15.39 -2.73 11.37
C TRP A 121 15.68 -1.26 11.09
N VAL A 122 16.58 -1.00 10.17
CA VAL A 122 17.01 0.34 9.74
C VAL A 122 16.95 0.45 8.22
N PRO A 123 16.87 1.66 7.65
CA PRO A 123 17.01 1.82 6.21
C PRO A 123 18.44 1.50 5.79
N TYR A 124 18.61 0.67 4.76
CA TYR A 124 19.92 0.35 4.21
C TYR A 124 20.62 1.61 3.67
N GLN A 125 21.81 1.91 4.21
CA GLN A 125 22.64 3.08 3.84
C GLN A 125 23.85 2.72 2.98
N GLY A 126 24.09 1.43 2.73
CA GLY A 126 25.24 0.97 1.96
C GLY A 126 25.08 1.18 0.44
N LYS A 127 26.10 0.75 -0.31
CA LYS A 127 26.06 0.79 -1.78
C LYS A 127 25.07 -0.25 -2.31
N ILE A 128 24.02 0.22 -2.97
CA ILE A 128 23.06 -0.64 -3.68
C ILE A 128 23.73 -1.13 -4.99
N PRO A 129 23.76 -2.44 -5.27
CA PRO A 129 24.37 -2.97 -6.49
C PRO A 129 23.58 -2.56 -7.75
N TYR A 130 24.22 -2.68 -8.92
CA TYR A 130 23.62 -2.34 -10.21
C TYR A 130 23.47 -3.57 -11.12
N PRO A 131 22.31 -3.77 -11.79
CA PRO A 131 21.09 -2.95 -11.70
C PRO A 131 20.46 -2.99 -10.32
N ARG A 132 19.68 -1.94 -9.99
CA ARG A 132 19.02 -1.85 -8.68
C ARG A 132 18.18 -3.12 -8.46
N PRO A 133 18.39 -3.87 -7.36
CA PRO A 133 17.61 -5.08 -7.07
C PRO A 133 16.10 -4.85 -7.17
N GLY A 134 15.42 -5.78 -7.85
CA GLY A 134 13.99 -5.68 -8.18
C GLY A 134 13.67 -4.89 -9.45
N THR A 135 14.67 -4.51 -10.27
CA THR A 135 14.48 -3.97 -11.63
C THR A 135 14.30 -5.11 -12.62
N CYS A 136 13.41 -4.94 -13.60
CA CYS A 136 13.17 -5.96 -14.63
C CYS A 136 14.26 -5.94 -15.70
N PRO A 137 14.64 -7.09 -16.28
CA PRO A 137 15.54 -7.12 -17.44
C PRO A 137 14.83 -6.56 -18.68
N GLY A 138 15.58 -5.97 -19.60
CA GLY A 138 15.10 -5.38 -20.84
C GLY A 138 14.35 -4.05 -20.66
N GLY A 139 14.44 -3.44 -19.48
CA GLY A 139 13.81 -2.15 -19.19
C GLY A 139 14.69 -0.97 -19.58
N THR A 140 14.17 0.24 -19.42
CA THR A 140 14.89 1.51 -19.73
C THR A 140 16.24 1.61 -19.02
N PHE A 141 16.35 1.08 -17.80
CA PHE A 141 17.57 1.11 -16.98
C PHE A 141 18.45 -0.13 -17.13
N THR A 142 18.00 -1.13 -17.89
CA THR A 142 18.67 -2.44 -18.10
C THR A 142 18.57 -2.86 -19.56
N PRO A 143 18.81 -1.98 -20.55
CA PRO A 143 18.50 -2.26 -21.96
C PRO A 143 19.33 -3.41 -22.54
N PHE A 144 20.53 -3.64 -21.99
CA PHE A 144 21.44 -4.69 -22.46
C PHE A 144 21.24 -6.03 -21.75
N MET A 145 20.52 -6.07 -20.63
CA MET A 145 20.27 -7.30 -19.87
C MET A 145 18.96 -7.91 -20.33
N LYS A 146 19.01 -9.00 -21.10
CA LYS A 146 17.79 -9.59 -21.68
C LYS A 146 17.10 -10.56 -20.73
N SER A 147 17.82 -11.02 -19.71
CA SER A 147 17.41 -12.07 -18.79
C SER A 147 17.88 -11.76 -17.38
N THR A 148 17.10 -12.17 -16.38
CA THR A 148 17.53 -12.14 -14.97
C THR A 148 18.71 -13.08 -14.68
N LYS A 149 18.98 -14.05 -15.56
CA LYS A 149 20.17 -14.90 -15.48
C LYS A 149 21.47 -14.13 -15.75
N GLU A 150 21.38 -12.97 -16.39
CA GLU A 150 22.53 -12.10 -16.65
C GLU A 150 22.80 -11.13 -15.48
N PHE A 151 21.98 -11.15 -14.43
CA PHE A 151 22.22 -10.31 -13.26
C PHE A 151 23.52 -10.70 -12.56
N PRO A 152 24.35 -9.71 -12.18
CA PRO A 152 25.58 -9.97 -11.43
C PRO A 152 25.31 -10.63 -10.07
N ASP A 153 26.29 -11.38 -9.57
CA ASP A 153 26.17 -12.16 -8.32
C ASP A 153 25.86 -11.27 -7.10
N ASP A 154 26.34 -10.03 -7.07
CA ASP A 154 26.07 -9.07 -5.98
C ASP A 154 24.60 -8.62 -5.95
N VAL A 155 23.96 -8.41 -7.10
CA VAL A 155 22.52 -8.12 -7.21
C VAL A 155 21.69 -9.30 -6.71
N VAL A 156 22.05 -10.52 -7.12
CA VAL A 156 21.34 -11.75 -6.74
C VAL A 156 21.50 -12.05 -5.25
N SER A 157 22.70 -11.87 -4.69
CA SER A 157 22.96 -12.00 -3.26
C SER A 157 22.23 -10.94 -2.42
N PHE A 158 22.17 -9.70 -2.92
CA PHE A 158 21.50 -8.61 -2.24
C PHE A 158 20.00 -8.87 -2.10
N ILE A 159 19.30 -9.24 -3.19
CA ILE A 159 17.85 -9.43 -3.13
C ILE A 159 17.43 -10.61 -2.25
N GLN A 160 18.28 -11.64 -2.17
CA GLN A 160 18.06 -12.78 -1.29
C GLN A 160 18.02 -12.37 0.19
N THR A 161 18.81 -11.37 0.56
CA THR A 161 18.95 -10.88 1.95
C THR A 161 18.12 -9.64 2.25
N HIS A 162 17.67 -8.91 1.21
CA HIS A 162 16.91 -7.67 1.33
C HIS A 162 15.59 -7.68 0.53
N PRO A 163 14.68 -8.66 0.76
CA PRO A 163 13.42 -8.71 0.03
C PRO A 163 12.39 -7.66 0.48
N THR A 164 12.63 -6.97 1.60
CA THR A 164 11.67 -6.06 2.24
C THR A 164 12.09 -4.60 2.08
N MET A 165 11.14 -3.72 1.73
CA MET A 165 11.34 -2.28 1.74
C MET A 165 11.18 -1.71 3.15
N PHE A 166 12.02 -0.73 3.52
CA PHE A 166 11.96 -0.11 4.85
C PHE A 166 10.72 0.77 5.03
N ASN A 167 10.45 1.62 4.03
CA ASN A 167 9.28 2.49 4.09
C ASN A 167 7.98 1.70 3.85
N PRO A 168 6.93 1.93 4.64
CA PRO A 168 5.60 1.40 4.32
C PRO A 168 4.92 2.20 3.22
N VAL A 169 3.98 1.56 2.53
CA VAL A 169 3.00 2.22 1.67
C VAL A 169 1.87 2.75 2.54
N GLN A 170 1.71 4.07 2.55
CA GLN A 170 0.65 4.76 3.27
C GLN A 170 -0.62 4.84 2.44
N SER A 171 -1.79 4.80 3.09
CA SER A 171 -3.05 5.04 2.42
C SER A 171 -3.17 6.51 1.97
N ILE A 172 -4.03 6.77 0.99
CA ILE A 172 -4.35 8.12 0.55
C ILE A 172 -4.84 8.93 1.77
N HIS A 173 -4.26 10.11 1.95
CA HIS A 173 -4.49 10.98 3.12
C HIS A 173 -4.12 10.37 4.48
N LYS A 174 -3.36 9.26 4.53
CA LYS A 174 -2.93 8.57 5.76
C LYS A 174 -4.09 8.22 6.69
N GLN A 175 -5.27 7.94 6.12
CA GLN A 175 -6.47 7.56 6.87
C GLN A 175 -7.35 6.64 6.01
N PRO A 176 -8.13 5.74 6.63
CA PRO A 176 -9.16 4.99 5.94
C PRO A 176 -10.30 5.88 5.45
N ILE A 177 -10.92 5.49 4.33
CA ILE A 177 -12.14 6.13 3.82
C ILE A 177 -13.39 5.65 4.56
N ILE A 178 -13.34 4.45 5.15
CA ILE A 178 -14.44 3.85 5.91
C ILE A 178 -13.84 3.17 7.14
N VAL A 179 -14.43 3.43 8.31
CA VAL A 179 -14.12 2.74 9.56
C VAL A 179 -15.42 2.23 10.18
N ARG A 180 -15.38 1.00 10.68
CA ARG A 180 -16.42 0.43 11.53
C ARG A 180 -15.79 -0.26 12.72
N THR A 181 -16.17 0.18 13.91
CA THR A 181 -15.78 -0.40 15.20
C THR A 181 -17.02 -0.73 16.00
N ASN A 182 -16.90 -1.60 17.01
CA ASN A 182 -17.99 -1.94 17.93
C ASN A 182 -19.26 -2.49 17.25
N ILE A 183 -19.09 -3.19 16.13
CA ILE A 183 -20.17 -3.82 15.37
C ILE A 183 -20.05 -5.36 15.41
N PRO A 184 -21.17 -6.10 15.30
CA PRO A 184 -21.18 -7.57 15.46
C PRO A 184 -20.75 -8.35 14.21
N TYR A 185 -20.17 -7.67 13.22
CA TYR A 185 -19.70 -8.22 11.95
C TYR A 185 -18.36 -7.59 11.55
N LYS A 186 -17.66 -8.25 10.62
CA LYS A 186 -16.44 -7.75 9.97
C LYS A 186 -16.63 -7.64 8.47
N PHE A 187 -15.94 -6.70 7.84
CA PHE A 187 -15.85 -6.67 6.38
C PHE A 187 -14.94 -7.79 5.89
N THR A 188 -15.34 -8.45 4.81
CA THR A 188 -14.63 -9.61 4.26
C THR A 188 -14.33 -9.48 2.78
N ARG A 189 -15.14 -8.73 2.03
CA ARG A 189 -15.02 -8.57 0.57
C ARG A 189 -15.31 -7.15 0.15
N ILE A 190 -14.73 -6.73 -0.97
CA ILE A 190 -14.96 -5.42 -1.57
C ILE A 190 -15.13 -5.50 -3.08
N ALA A 191 -16.09 -4.74 -3.60
CA ALA A 191 -16.17 -4.35 -5.00
C ALA A 191 -16.42 -2.86 -5.09
N VAL A 192 -15.87 -2.20 -6.10
CA VAL A 192 -16.06 -0.77 -6.32
C VAL A 192 -16.53 -0.55 -7.75
N ASP A 193 -17.58 0.26 -7.90
CA ASP A 193 -18.08 0.71 -9.19
C ASP A 193 -17.98 2.23 -9.28
N GLN A 194 -17.73 2.74 -10.48
CA GLN A 194 -17.56 4.16 -10.72
C GLN A 194 -18.70 4.67 -11.58
N VAL A 195 -19.55 5.53 -11.00
CA VAL A 195 -20.82 5.94 -11.61
C VAL A 195 -20.84 7.44 -11.84
N ASP A 196 -21.17 7.83 -13.06
CA ASP A 196 -21.46 9.23 -13.41
C ASP A 196 -22.89 9.59 -12.99
N ALA A 197 -23.05 10.64 -12.19
CA ALA A 197 -24.33 11.19 -11.75
C ALA A 197 -24.35 12.71 -11.91
N ALA A 198 -25.50 13.34 -11.68
CA ALA A 198 -25.71 14.78 -11.93
C ALA A 198 -24.70 15.71 -11.20
N GLY A 199 -24.07 15.26 -10.13
CA GLY A 199 -23.06 16.00 -9.36
C GLY A 199 -21.60 15.64 -9.67
N GLY A 200 -21.35 14.76 -10.64
CA GLY A 200 -20.02 14.27 -11.01
C GLY A 200 -19.89 12.76 -10.92
N ARG A 201 -18.65 12.29 -10.92
CA ARG A 201 -18.31 10.87 -10.86
C ARG A 201 -18.11 10.44 -9.41
N TYR A 202 -18.74 9.33 -9.02
CA TYR A 202 -18.72 8.82 -7.65
C TYR A 202 -18.25 7.37 -7.59
N ASP A 203 -17.49 7.05 -6.56
CA ASP A 203 -17.13 5.67 -6.25
C ASP A 203 -18.19 5.07 -5.32
N ILE A 204 -18.85 4.02 -5.81
CA ILE A 204 -19.82 3.21 -5.08
C ILE A 204 -19.10 1.97 -4.56
N VAL A 205 -18.97 1.86 -3.24
CA VAL A 205 -18.27 0.77 -2.57
C VAL A 205 -19.28 -0.24 -2.03
N PHE A 206 -19.13 -1.50 -2.45
CA PHE A 206 -19.90 -2.63 -1.97
C PHE A 206 -19.03 -3.47 -1.02
N LEU A 207 -19.45 -3.58 0.24
CA LEU A 207 -18.73 -4.31 1.28
C LEU A 207 -19.51 -5.56 1.71
N GLY A 208 -18.94 -6.72 1.48
CA GLY A 208 -19.43 -7.99 2.02
C GLY A 208 -19.02 -8.15 3.49
N THR A 209 -19.89 -8.80 4.28
CA THR A 209 -19.64 -9.08 5.70
C THR A 209 -19.49 -10.57 5.98
N ASP A 210 -18.93 -10.91 7.14
CA ASP A 210 -18.90 -12.27 7.71
C ASP A 210 -20.27 -12.79 8.18
N ARG A 211 -21.33 -12.01 8.00
CA ARG A 211 -22.73 -12.38 8.28
C ARG A 211 -23.57 -12.60 7.02
N GLY A 212 -22.94 -12.59 5.84
CA GLY A 212 -23.64 -12.80 4.57
C GLY A 212 -24.45 -11.58 4.10
N THR A 213 -24.15 -10.39 4.62
CA THR A 213 -24.79 -9.13 4.18
C THR A 213 -23.87 -8.31 3.30
N VAL A 214 -24.45 -7.43 2.47
CA VAL A 214 -23.72 -6.49 1.62
C VAL A 214 -24.14 -5.07 1.95
N GLN A 215 -23.17 -4.18 2.18
CA GLN A 215 -23.40 -2.75 2.40
C GLN A 215 -22.98 -1.97 1.16
N LYS A 216 -23.86 -1.09 0.69
CA LYS A 216 -23.59 -0.16 -0.41
C LYS A 216 -23.32 1.23 0.16
N LEU A 217 -22.14 1.78 -0.09
CA LEU A 217 -21.71 3.08 0.40
C LEU A 217 -21.25 3.97 -0.76
N ILE A 218 -21.41 5.28 -0.61
CA ILE A 218 -20.91 6.28 -1.56
C ILE A 218 -19.76 7.02 -0.90
N VAL A 219 -18.61 7.10 -1.57
CA VAL A 219 -17.48 7.90 -1.09
C VAL A 219 -17.64 9.31 -1.63
N LEU A 220 -17.96 10.26 -0.75
CA LEU A 220 -18.07 11.66 -1.13
C LEU A 220 -16.67 12.31 -1.10
N PRO A 221 -16.31 13.14 -2.10
CA PRO A 221 -15.12 13.96 -2.03
C PRO A 221 -15.20 14.84 -0.77
N LYS A 222 -14.13 14.87 0.03
CA LYS A 222 -14.06 15.82 1.15
C LYS A 222 -14.05 17.22 0.55
N THR A 223 -15.15 17.97 0.68
CA THR A 223 -15.18 19.38 0.36
C THR A 223 -14.26 20.09 1.34
N THR A 224 -13.13 20.62 0.86
CA THR A 224 -12.42 21.68 1.60
C THR A 224 -13.43 22.80 1.84
N PRO A 225 -13.64 23.27 3.08
CA PRO A 225 -14.51 24.41 3.32
C PRO A 225 -13.98 25.56 2.46
N LYS A 226 -14.73 25.97 1.43
CA LYS A 226 -14.47 27.24 0.75
C LYS A 226 -14.54 28.29 1.84
N ALA A 227 -13.42 29.00 2.08
CA ALA A 227 -13.43 30.22 2.87
C ALA A 227 -14.61 31.05 2.41
N ARG A 228 -15.55 31.30 3.31
CA ARG A 228 -16.75 32.09 3.06
C ARG A 228 -16.23 33.52 2.81
N GLY A 229 -15.99 33.84 1.55
CA GLY A 229 -15.67 35.19 1.13
C GLY A 229 -16.92 36.04 1.33
N ASP A 230 -16.93 36.83 2.39
CA ASP A 230 -17.94 37.85 2.60
C ASP A 230 -17.85 38.86 1.46
N ARG A 231 -18.79 38.73 0.52
CA ARG A 231 -19.19 39.82 -0.37
C ARG A 231 -20.06 40.79 0.45
N ALA A 232 -19.46 41.84 0.99
CA ALA A 232 -20.18 43.09 1.21
C ALA A 232 -19.82 44.06 0.08
N ARG A 233 -20.84 44.43 -0.70
CA ARG A 233 -20.79 45.46 -1.76
C ARG A 233 -21.15 46.82 -1.17
N GLY A 234 -20.62 47.89 -1.78
CA GLY A 234 -21.18 49.24 -1.79
C GLY A 234 -20.37 50.24 -0.95
N ALA A 235 -19.36 50.94 -1.48
CA ALA A 235 -19.39 52.11 -2.39
C ALA A 235 -19.28 53.46 -1.62
N PRO A 236 -18.71 54.52 -2.25
CA PRO A 236 -17.98 55.59 -1.56
C PRO A 236 -18.83 56.84 -1.28
N GLY A 237 -18.39 57.66 -0.32
CA GLY A 237 -18.94 59.00 -0.07
C GLY A 237 -18.03 59.83 0.83
N VAL A 238 -17.31 60.76 0.22
CA VAL A 238 -16.60 61.93 0.79
C VAL A 238 -17.38 63.14 0.26
N PRO A 239 -17.63 64.21 1.04
CA PRO A 239 -16.63 65.13 1.59
C PRO A 239 -16.43 65.04 3.10
#